data_AF-A0A2P2JXJ8-F1
#
_entry.id   AF-A0A2P2JXJ8-F1
#
_cell.length_a   1.000
_cell.length_b   1.000
_cell.length_c   1.000
_cell.angle_alpha   90.00
_cell.angle_beta   90.00
_cell.angle_gamma   90.00
#
_symmetry.space_group_name_H-M   'P 1'
#
loop_
_entity.id
_entity.type
_entity.pdbx_description
1 polymer ?
#
loop_
_entity_poly.entity_id
_entity_poly.type
_entity_poly.pdbx_seq_one_letter_code
_entity_poly.pdbx_strand_id
1 'polypeptide(L)'
;MYVTRWKEFFPQKELGFPPSFRGRVISCACVEVLQQFLAWRQYDCHVSNLYNTCFWMLVKSGKTDDEACEILKDTQKQDKNELLYQEFGINYKKLPAIFRQGSCVLKREVEDIIKYNETGMPVIRLRKRPITVHSEDIAGRIFWSEQCSLHLELGGFAEDVGKIKPDYVRSFLFERKLMPSTWIVIRIDGCHFHRFSEVHEFKKPNDEQALNLMNACAVAVLQDFQDVVFCYGVSDEYSFVFKKETLFYQRQASDIVSTIVSFFSSMYVMNWKAFFPERELKYPPSFDGRAVCYPSCEILRDYLAWRQVDCHINNQYNTCFWALVKSGKQKSEAQHALKGTQSQDKYDLLAQFGIEYSALKAMFRLGSSIFREPTGIYDNGATAETPGNNILIEHCDIIEQGFWKAHPSILD
;
A
#
# COMPACT_ATOMS: atom_id res chain seq x y z
N MET A 1 2.49 9.07 1.88
CA MET A 1 2.41 10.16 2.88
C MET A 1 3.43 9.99 4.00
N TYR A 2 3.51 8.84 4.68
CA TYR A 2 4.46 8.63 5.79
C TYR A 2 5.92 8.85 5.34
N VAL A 3 6.35 8.14 4.29
CA VAL A 3 7.70 8.23 3.73
C VAL A 3 8.05 9.66 3.29
N THR A 4 7.18 10.30 2.50
CA THR A 4 7.41 11.65 1.96
C THR A 4 7.55 12.72 3.06
N ARG A 5 6.95 12.51 4.23
CA ARG A 5 7.02 13.47 5.35
C ARG A 5 8.05 13.09 6.41
N TRP A 6 8.79 11.98 6.23
CA TRP A 6 9.72 11.48 7.25
C TRP A 6 10.73 12.54 7.70
N LYS A 7 11.37 13.24 6.75
CA LYS A 7 12.36 14.28 7.03
C LYS A 7 11.79 15.54 7.67
N GLU A 8 10.49 15.80 7.51
CA GLU A 8 9.81 16.92 8.20
C GLU A 8 9.76 16.69 9.71
N PHE A 9 9.51 15.45 10.13
CA PHE A 9 9.40 15.09 11.55
C PHE A 9 10.72 14.58 12.15
N PHE A 10 11.60 14.01 11.33
CA PHE A 10 12.89 13.48 11.74
C PHE A 10 14.04 13.96 10.83
N PRO A 11 14.42 15.25 10.90
CA PRO A 11 15.40 15.83 9.96
C PRO A 11 16.74 15.08 9.93
N GLN A 12 17.17 14.60 11.10
CA GLN A 12 18.48 13.95 11.30
C GLN A 12 18.43 12.42 11.19
N LYS A 13 17.27 11.80 10.90
CA LYS A 13 17.16 10.34 10.76
C LYS A 13 16.90 9.97 9.31
N GLU A 14 17.58 8.95 8.81
CA GLU A 14 17.21 8.30 7.56
C GLU A 14 16.10 7.28 7.81
N LEU A 15 15.19 7.14 6.84
CA LEU A 15 14.22 6.06 6.85
C LEU A 15 14.90 4.81 6.28
N GLY A 16 15.44 3.96 7.16
CA GLY A 16 16.22 2.80 6.75
C GLY A 16 15.41 1.63 6.19
N PHE A 17 14.10 1.57 6.49
CA PHE A 17 13.25 0.44 6.07
C PHE A 17 11.86 0.94 5.63
N PRO A 18 11.30 0.40 4.53
CA PRO A 18 9.96 0.77 4.06
C PRO A 18 8.88 0.30 5.04
N PRO A 19 8.00 1.20 5.52
CA PRO A 19 6.89 0.78 6.36
C PRO A 19 5.84 0.02 5.54
N SER A 20 5.36 -1.08 6.10
CA SER A 20 4.16 -1.79 5.66
C SER A 20 3.03 -1.65 6.68
N PHE A 21 1.82 -1.41 6.21
CA PHE A 21 0.64 -1.20 7.05
C PHE A 21 -0.41 -2.28 6.79
N ARG A 22 -0.92 -2.86 7.88
CA ARG A 22 -2.07 -3.77 7.84
C ARG A 22 -3.37 -2.98 7.98
N GLY A 23 -4.25 -3.16 7.01
CA GLY A 23 -5.59 -2.59 6.96
C GLY A 23 -6.64 -3.66 7.20
N ARG A 24 -7.64 -3.32 8.01
CA ARG A 24 -8.82 -4.15 8.25
C ARG A 24 -10.08 -3.34 7.98
N VAL A 25 -11.03 -3.98 7.33
CA VAL A 25 -12.37 -3.41 7.12
C VAL A 25 -13.23 -3.83 8.31
N ILE A 26 -13.88 -2.85 8.93
CA ILE A 26 -14.71 -3.07 10.10
C ILE A 26 -16.12 -2.61 9.74
N SER A 27 -17.03 -3.58 9.63
CA SER A 27 -18.40 -3.35 9.21
C SER A 27 -19.27 -3.10 10.43
N CYS A 28 -19.46 -1.83 10.78
CA CYS A 28 -20.37 -1.46 11.86
C CYS A 28 -21.80 -1.42 11.33
N ALA A 29 -22.66 -2.32 11.81
CA ALA A 29 -24.04 -2.45 11.32
C ALA A 29 -24.95 -1.28 11.70
N CYS A 30 -24.63 -0.55 12.78
CA CYS A 30 -25.37 0.60 13.26
C CYS A 30 -24.46 1.56 14.05
N VAL A 31 -25.00 2.72 14.43
CA VAL A 31 -24.27 3.77 15.15
C VAL A 31 -23.83 3.30 16.54
N GLU A 32 -24.61 2.42 17.18
CA GLU A 32 -24.28 1.82 18.48
C GLU A 32 -23.05 0.91 18.38
N VAL A 33 -22.93 0.14 17.29
CA VAL A 33 -21.74 -0.70 17.04
C VAL A 33 -20.52 0.18 16.77
N LEU A 34 -20.69 1.26 16.01
CA LEU A 34 -19.62 2.23 15.78
C LEU A 34 -19.14 2.86 17.10
N GLN A 35 -20.07 3.25 17.97
CA GLN A 35 -19.76 3.81 19.28
C GLN A 35 -18.98 2.82 20.16
N GLN A 36 -19.46 1.57 20.25
CA GLN A 36 -18.79 0.50 20.99
C GLN A 36 -17.39 0.22 20.43
N PHE A 37 -17.24 0.24 19.11
CA PHE A 37 -15.96 0.08 18.44
C PHE A 37 -14.99 1.21 18.79
N LEU A 38 -15.41 2.48 18.71
CA LEU A 38 -14.58 3.63 19.06
C LEU A 38 -14.15 3.59 20.53
N ALA A 39 -15.07 3.28 21.45
CA ALA A 39 -14.78 3.11 22.86
C ALA A 39 -13.74 1.99 23.08
N TRP A 40 -13.94 0.85 22.43
CA TRP A 40 -12.99 -0.27 22.48
C TRP A 40 -11.61 0.11 21.93
N ARG A 41 -11.52 0.81 20.79
CA ARG A 41 -10.24 1.25 20.22
C ARG A 41 -9.48 2.21 21.13
N GLN A 42 -10.19 3.14 21.77
CA GLN A 42 -9.56 4.08 22.70
C GLN A 42 -9.09 3.38 23.97
N TYR A 43 -9.87 2.44 24.50
CA TYR A 43 -9.48 1.60 25.63
C TYR A 43 -8.26 0.73 25.30
N ASP A 44 -8.24 0.08 24.13
CA ASP A 44 -7.12 -0.73 23.65
C ASP A 44 -5.84 0.10 23.51
N CYS A 45 -5.95 1.33 22.98
CA CYS A 45 -4.86 2.30 22.93
C CYS A 45 -4.31 2.62 24.33
N HIS A 46 -5.20 2.95 25.27
CA HIS A 46 -4.84 3.28 26.65
C HIS A 46 -4.12 2.14 27.36
N VAL A 47 -4.67 0.92 27.30
CA VAL A 47 -4.11 -0.26 27.97
C VAL A 47 -2.77 -0.65 27.34
N SER A 48 -2.69 -0.67 26.01
CA SER A 48 -1.46 -1.00 25.30
C SER A 48 -0.36 0.02 25.59
N ASN A 49 -0.68 1.32 25.61
CA ASN A 49 0.31 2.35 25.90
C ASN A 49 0.79 2.30 27.36
N LEU A 50 -0.10 2.06 28.33
CA LEU A 50 0.28 1.90 29.74
C LEU A 50 1.24 0.71 29.91
N TYR A 51 0.89 -0.45 29.34
CA TYR A 51 1.76 -1.62 29.35
C TYR A 51 3.12 -1.32 28.70
N ASN A 52 3.13 -0.79 27.48
CA ASN A 52 4.35 -0.48 26.74
C ASN A 52 5.24 0.54 27.47
N THR A 53 4.63 1.54 28.12
CA THR A 53 5.38 2.51 28.92
C THR A 53 6.10 1.83 30.08
N CYS A 54 5.42 0.94 30.81
CA CYS A 54 6.07 0.16 31.87
C CYS A 54 7.18 -0.71 31.31
N PHE A 55 6.89 -1.45 30.23
CA PHE A 55 7.83 -2.38 29.59
C PHE A 55 9.12 -1.67 29.19
N TRP A 56 9.02 -0.56 28.44
CA TRP A 56 10.21 0.16 27.99
C TRP A 56 10.94 0.88 29.12
N MET A 57 10.27 1.26 30.21
CA MET A 57 10.96 1.81 31.38
C MET A 57 11.76 0.73 32.12
N LEU A 58 11.23 -0.48 32.27
CA LEU A 58 11.95 -1.63 32.81
C LEU A 58 13.17 -2.01 31.95
N VAL A 59 12.99 -2.05 30.63
CA VAL A 59 14.10 -2.31 29.70
C VAL A 59 15.17 -1.23 29.81
N LYS A 60 14.77 0.05 29.87
CA LYS A 60 15.71 1.18 30.06
C LYS A 60 16.41 1.16 31.42
N SER A 61 15.81 0.57 32.45
CA SER A 61 16.46 0.37 33.76
C SER A 61 17.38 -0.84 33.80
N GLY A 62 17.63 -1.50 32.66
CA GLY A 62 18.56 -2.61 32.53
C GLY A 62 17.94 -4.01 32.62
N LYS A 63 16.61 -4.15 32.65
CA LYS A 63 15.95 -5.45 32.52
C LYS A 63 15.99 -5.94 31.07
N THR A 64 16.04 -7.25 30.92
CA THR A 64 15.82 -7.90 29.62
C THR A 64 14.34 -7.87 29.23
N ASP A 65 14.04 -8.09 27.96
CA ASP A 65 12.67 -8.15 27.45
C ASP A 65 11.85 -9.24 28.17
N ASP A 66 12.45 -10.40 28.45
CA ASP A 66 11.80 -11.51 29.15
C ASP A 66 11.51 -11.17 30.62
N GLU A 67 12.47 -10.55 31.31
CA GLU A 67 12.26 -10.09 32.69
C GLU A 67 11.17 -9.02 32.76
N ALA A 68 11.15 -8.07 31.81
CA ALA A 68 10.12 -7.05 31.76
C ALA A 68 8.74 -7.66 31.50
N CYS A 69 8.63 -8.66 30.62
CA CYS A 69 7.41 -9.42 30.38
C CYS A 69 6.94 -10.15 31.65
N GLU A 70 7.82 -10.86 32.35
CA GLU A 70 7.45 -11.60 33.56
C GLU A 70 7.06 -10.66 34.72
N ILE A 71 7.69 -9.50 34.87
CA ILE A 71 7.29 -8.49 35.87
C ILE A 71 5.89 -7.94 35.58
N LEU A 72 5.57 -7.73 34.31
CA LEU A 72 4.28 -7.16 33.90
C LEU A 72 3.18 -8.20 33.74
N LYS A 73 3.52 -9.48 33.82
CA LYS A 73 2.58 -10.60 33.73
C LYS A 73 1.55 -10.53 34.84
N ASP A 74 0.29 -10.73 34.49
CA ASP A 74 -0.86 -10.72 35.39
C ASP A 74 -1.08 -9.42 36.19
N THR A 75 -0.29 -8.36 35.94
CA THR A 75 -0.48 -7.06 36.58
C THR A 75 -1.78 -6.39 36.15
N GLN A 76 -2.46 -5.76 37.10
CA GLN A 76 -3.63 -4.94 36.83
C GLN A 76 -3.24 -3.51 36.45
N LYS A 77 -4.24 -2.71 36.09
CA LYS A 77 -4.04 -1.29 35.76
C LYS A 77 -3.42 -0.53 36.93
N GLN A 78 -3.84 -0.82 38.17
CA GLN A 78 -3.34 -0.12 39.35
C GLN A 78 -1.85 -0.42 39.56
N ASP A 79 -1.46 -1.69 39.54
CA ASP A 79 -0.06 -2.13 39.70
C ASP A 79 0.86 -1.45 38.69
N LYS A 80 0.44 -1.34 37.42
CA LYS A 80 1.20 -0.65 36.38
C LYS A 80 1.38 0.84 36.65
N ASN A 81 0.34 1.52 37.16
CA ASN A 81 0.45 2.94 37.51
C ASN A 81 1.34 3.14 38.73
N GLU A 82 1.26 2.23 39.71
CA GLU A 82 2.10 2.25 40.91
C GLU A 82 3.57 2.01 40.55
N LEU A 83 3.86 1.02 39.70
CA LEU A 83 5.19 0.76 39.16
C LEU A 83 5.77 2.01 38.48
N LEU A 84 5.02 2.64 37.57
CA LEU A 84 5.47 3.87 36.90
C LEU A 84 5.75 5.00 37.88
N TYR A 85 4.91 5.15 38.90
CA TYR A 85 5.03 6.24 39.86
C TYR A 85 6.19 6.02 40.84
N GLN A 86 6.28 4.84 41.44
CA GLN A 86 7.25 4.53 42.50
C GLN A 86 8.66 4.33 41.94
N GLU A 87 8.81 3.52 40.89
CA GLU A 87 10.13 3.17 40.35
C GLU A 87 10.68 4.24 39.39
N PHE A 88 9.79 4.93 38.67
CA PHE A 88 10.19 5.82 37.59
C PHE A 88 9.73 7.28 37.77
N GLY A 89 8.97 7.61 38.82
CA GLY A 89 8.45 8.96 39.04
C GLY A 89 7.45 9.43 37.97
N ILE A 90 6.92 8.54 37.15
CA ILE A 90 6.04 8.85 36.02
C ILE A 90 4.58 8.76 36.47
N ASN A 91 3.89 9.89 36.48
CA ASN A 91 2.43 9.91 36.58
C ASN A 91 1.82 9.73 35.18
N TYR A 92 1.36 8.51 34.87
CA TYR A 92 0.78 8.20 33.56
C TYR A 92 -0.34 9.16 33.16
N LYS A 93 -1.22 9.58 34.07
CA LYS A 93 -2.34 10.51 33.76
C LYS A 93 -1.86 11.87 33.25
N LYS A 94 -0.64 12.29 33.60
CA LYS A 94 -0.03 13.55 33.14
C LYS A 94 0.67 13.43 31.79
N LEU A 95 0.77 12.23 31.21
CA LEU A 95 1.33 12.07 29.87
C LEU A 95 0.40 12.71 28.81
N PRO A 96 0.99 13.23 27.71
CA PRO A 96 0.23 13.80 26.60
C PRO A 96 -0.91 12.89 26.12
N ALA A 97 -2.08 13.50 25.88
CA ALA A 97 -3.29 12.76 25.49
C ALA A 97 -3.08 11.94 24.21
N ILE A 98 -2.24 12.39 23.28
CA ILE A 98 -1.88 11.65 22.06
C ILE A 98 -1.34 10.24 22.35
N PHE A 99 -0.62 10.04 23.46
CA PHE A 99 -0.09 8.72 23.84
C PHE A 99 -1.15 7.86 24.52
N ARG A 100 -1.99 8.47 25.36
CA ARG A 100 -2.98 7.76 26.19
C ARG A 100 -4.26 7.43 25.45
N GLN A 101 -4.64 8.26 24.48
CA GLN A 101 -5.96 8.29 23.85
C GLN A 101 -5.89 8.24 22.31
N GLY A 102 -4.70 8.40 21.74
CA GLY A 102 -4.51 8.47 20.30
C GLY A 102 -4.90 9.81 19.67
N SER A 103 -5.07 9.78 18.35
CA SER A 103 -5.42 10.95 17.54
C SER A 103 -6.70 10.68 16.77
N CYS A 104 -7.67 11.59 16.87
CA CYS A 104 -8.84 11.61 16.01
C CYS A 104 -8.64 12.65 14.92
N VAL A 105 -8.85 12.28 13.65
CA VAL A 105 -8.81 13.24 12.53
C VAL A 105 -10.21 13.30 11.92
N LEU A 106 -10.82 14.47 11.97
CA LEU A 106 -12.19 14.71 11.50
C LEU A 106 -12.26 15.98 10.67
N LYS A 107 -13.32 16.10 9.85
CA LYS A 107 -13.57 17.32 9.08
C LYS A 107 -14.49 18.23 9.88
N ARG A 108 -14.06 19.48 10.12
CA ARG A 108 -14.89 20.54 10.71
C ARG A 108 -15.10 21.65 9.70
N GLU A 109 -16.29 22.24 9.70
CA GLU A 109 -16.55 23.46 8.95
C GLU A 109 -15.82 24.63 9.59
N VAL A 110 -14.99 25.29 8.80
CA VAL A 110 -14.30 26.52 9.18
C VAL A 110 -14.59 27.60 8.16
N GLU A 111 -14.64 28.84 8.64
CA GLU A 111 -14.74 30.02 7.80
C GLU A 111 -13.45 30.21 7.01
N ASP A 112 -13.55 30.22 5.68
CA ASP A 112 -12.43 30.40 4.76
C ASP A 112 -12.64 31.65 3.92
N ILE A 113 -11.67 32.57 3.95
CA ILE A 113 -11.71 33.81 3.18
C ILE A 113 -11.27 33.49 1.75
N ILE A 114 -12.19 33.52 0.80
CA ILE A 114 -11.90 33.15 -0.60
C ILE A 114 -11.27 34.31 -1.37
N LYS A 115 -11.77 35.51 -1.14
CA LYS A 115 -11.33 36.73 -1.78
C LYS A 115 -11.80 37.92 -0.97
N TYR A 116 -11.22 39.09 -1.23
CA TYR A 116 -11.78 40.35 -0.78
C TYR A 116 -12.63 40.92 -1.91
N ASN A 117 -13.78 41.52 -1.59
CA ASN A 117 -14.59 42.23 -2.58
C ASN A 117 -13.96 43.60 -2.91
N GLU A 118 -14.57 44.34 -3.84
CA GLU A 118 -14.07 45.65 -4.29
C GLU A 118 -14.01 46.71 -3.16
N THR A 119 -14.72 46.50 -2.05
CA THR A 119 -14.69 47.35 -0.86
C THR A 119 -13.72 46.87 0.23
N GLY A 120 -12.92 45.83 -0.04
CA GLY A 120 -11.93 45.28 0.90
C GLY A 120 -12.53 44.37 1.99
N MET A 121 -13.81 44.01 1.90
CA MET A 121 -14.46 43.07 2.82
C MET A 121 -14.18 41.61 2.42
N PRO A 122 -13.87 40.72 3.38
CA PRO A 122 -13.63 39.31 3.09
C PRO A 122 -14.92 38.60 2.67
N VAL A 123 -14.86 37.88 1.55
CA VAL A 123 -15.90 36.95 1.11
C VAL A 123 -15.60 35.59 1.76
N ILE A 124 -16.32 35.31 2.84
CA ILE A 124 -16.17 34.09 3.64
C ILE A 124 -17.05 32.97 3.07
N ARG A 125 -16.53 31.74 3.00
CA ARG A 125 -17.33 30.53 2.80
C ARG A 125 -16.95 29.47 3.82
N LEU A 126 -17.93 28.69 4.25
CA LEU A 126 -17.69 27.51 5.07
C LEU A 126 -17.05 26.41 4.22
N ARG A 127 -15.91 25.88 4.68
CA ARG A 127 -15.25 24.73 4.07
C ARG A 127 -14.90 23.69 5.12
N LYS A 128 -15.09 22.42 4.76
CA LYS A 128 -14.68 21.28 5.58
C LYS A 128 -13.16 21.13 5.53
N ARG A 129 -12.48 21.40 6.65
CA ARG A 129 -11.03 21.20 6.79
C ARG A 129 -10.75 20.06 7.77
N PRO A 130 -9.74 19.21 7.49
CA PRO A 130 -9.32 18.19 8.44
C PRO A 130 -8.67 18.85 9.66
N ILE A 131 -9.12 18.49 10.86
CA ILE A 131 -8.53 18.88 12.13
C ILE A 131 -8.11 17.63 12.90
N THR A 132 -7.06 17.75 13.70
CA THR A 132 -6.63 16.70 14.63
C THR A 132 -7.09 17.06 16.02
N VAL A 133 -7.77 16.15 16.70
CA VAL A 133 -8.30 16.32 18.06
C VAL A 133 -7.79 15.18 18.93
N HIS A 134 -7.46 15.52 20.17
CA HIS A 134 -7.14 14.57 21.23
C HIS A 134 -8.21 14.71 22.32
N SER A 135 -9.05 13.69 22.48
CA SER A 135 -10.12 13.66 23.49
C SER A 135 -9.90 12.47 24.41
N GLU A 136 -10.33 12.58 25.68
CA GLU A 136 -10.32 11.46 26.62
C GLU A 136 -11.45 10.46 26.35
N ASP A 137 -12.51 10.90 25.67
CA ASP A 137 -13.63 10.04 25.31
C ASP A 137 -14.13 10.43 23.90
N ILE A 138 -13.69 9.69 22.88
CA ILE A 138 -14.16 9.88 21.50
C ILE A 138 -15.48 9.13 21.22
N ALA A 139 -15.92 8.29 22.16
CA ALA A 139 -17.19 7.57 22.07
C ALA A 139 -18.29 8.24 22.90
N GLY A 140 -17.96 9.29 23.65
CA GLY A 140 -18.88 10.03 24.48
C GLY A 140 -19.80 10.94 23.68
N ARG A 141 -21.01 11.10 24.19
CA ARG A 141 -22.06 11.96 23.62
C ARG A 141 -21.60 13.41 23.51
N ILE A 142 -20.90 13.92 24.53
CA ILE A 142 -20.42 15.32 24.55
C ILE A 142 -19.49 15.56 23.37
N PHE A 143 -18.47 14.71 23.20
CA PHE A 143 -17.51 14.82 22.10
C PHE A 143 -18.22 14.87 20.75
N TRP A 144 -19.19 13.97 20.51
CA TRP A 144 -19.93 13.93 19.24
C TRP A 144 -20.87 15.12 19.04
N SER A 145 -21.52 15.60 20.10
CA SER A 145 -22.40 16.78 20.03
C SER A 145 -21.65 18.06 19.67
N GLU A 146 -20.37 18.16 20.04
CA GLU A 146 -19.50 19.29 19.67
C GLU A 146 -19.01 19.22 18.22
N GLN A 147 -19.13 18.07 17.55
CA GLN A 147 -18.73 17.88 16.16
C GLN A 147 -19.95 17.98 15.23
N CYS A 148 -20.49 19.18 15.02
CA CYS A 148 -21.69 19.41 14.20
C CYS A 148 -21.65 18.69 12.84
N SER A 149 -20.50 18.73 12.13
CA SER A 149 -20.35 18.07 10.84
C SER A 149 -20.46 16.54 10.92
N LEU A 150 -19.89 15.92 11.96
CA LEU A 150 -20.00 14.47 12.17
C LEU A 150 -21.42 14.09 12.59
N HIS A 151 -22.02 14.88 13.49
CA HIS A 151 -23.37 14.66 13.97
C HIS A 151 -24.40 14.69 12.83
N LEU A 152 -24.21 15.57 11.84
CA LEU A 152 -25.08 15.65 10.66
C LEU A 152 -24.88 14.46 9.70
N GLU A 153 -23.66 13.95 9.55
CA GLU A 153 -23.34 12.88 8.59
C GLU A 153 -23.63 11.48 9.12
N LEU A 154 -23.33 11.23 10.40
CA LEU A 154 -23.36 9.91 11.02
C LEU A 154 -24.43 9.79 12.12
N GLY A 155 -25.08 10.90 12.49
CA GLY A 155 -25.92 10.99 13.69
C GLY A 155 -25.10 11.26 14.95
N GLY A 156 -25.79 11.36 16.08
CA GLY A 156 -25.20 11.47 17.42
C GLY A 156 -25.35 10.19 18.22
N PHE A 157 -24.59 10.09 19.31
CA PHE A 157 -24.78 9.02 20.28
C PHE A 157 -25.84 9.38 21.31
N ALA A 158 -26.81 8.49 21.52
CA ALA A 158 -27.91 8.71 22.46
C ALA A 158 -27.46 8.64 23.92
N GLU A 159 -26.57 7.69 24.23
CA GLU A 159 -26.07 7.39 25.58
C GLU A 159 -24.55 7.24 25.55
N ASP A 160 -23.89 7.35 26.70
CA ASP A 160 -22.46 7.06 26.82
C ASP A 160 -22.19 5.56 27.00
N VAL A 161 -21.01 5.09 26.57
CA VAL A 161 -20.63 3.68 26.72
C VAL A 161 -20.22 3.39 28.16
N GLY A 162 -21.16 2.87 28.96
CA GLY A 162 -20.89 2.50 30.35
C GLY A 162 -19.96 1.28 30.52
N LYS A 163 -20.05 0.28 29.62
CA LYS A 163 -19.17 -0.90 29.64
C LYS A 163 -18.84 -1.35 28.22
N ILE A 164 -17.55 -1.39 27.90
CA ILE A 164 -17.04 -1.95 26.65
C ILE A 164 -17.21 -3.47 26.68
N LYS A 165 -17.78 -4.03 25.62
CA LYS A 165 -17.90 -5.48 25.40
C LYS A 165 -17.00 -5.89 24.23
N PRO A 166 -15.72 -6.23 24.46
CA PRO A 166 -14.77 -6.51 23.37
C PRO A 166 -15.26 -7.62 22.43
N ASP A 167 -15.88 -8.67 22.96
CA ASP A 167 -16.36 -9.79 22.14
C ASP A 167 -17.55 -9.41 21.26
N TYR A 168 -18.40 -8.48 21.72
CA TYR A 168 -19.45 -7.89 20.89
C TYR A 168 -18.86 -7.08 19.75
N VAL A 169 -17.84 -6.25 20.01
CA VAL A 169 -17.17 -5.48 18.94
C VAL A 169 -16.45 -6.39 17.96
N ARG A 170 -15.77 -7.43 18.47
CA ARG A 170 -15.05 -8.41 17.66
C ARG A 170 -15.95 -9.20 16.73
N SER A 171 -17.22 -9.44 17.08
CA SER A 171 -18.15 -10.17 16.19
C SER A 171 -18.47 -9.41 14.89
N PHE A 172 -18.22 -8.10 14.84
CA PHE A 172 -18.36 -7.28 13.62
C PHE A 172 -17.06 -7.16 12.81
N LEU A 173 -15.96 -7.77 13.28
CA LEU A 173 -14.74 -7.90 12.49
C LEU A 173 -14.96 -8.97 11.43
N PHE A 174 -15.22 -8.53 10.20
CA PHE A 174 -15.37 -9.44 9.07
C PHE A 174 -13.99 -9.94 8.61
N GLU A 175 -13.67 -11.19 8.93
CA GLU A 175 -12.43 -11.82 8.51
C GLU A 175 -12.63 -12.62 7.21
N ARG A 176 -12.45 -11.97 6.05
CA ARG A 176 -12.46 -12.68 4.76
C ARG A 176 -11.14 -13.43 4.56
N LYS A 177 -11.12 -14.70 4.94
CA LYS A 177 -10.02 -15.61 4.62
C LYS A 177 -10.14 -16.11 3.18
N LEU A 178 -9.03 -16.07 2.46
CA LEU A 178 -8.90 -16.62 1.12
C LEU A 178 -8.90 -18.15 1.18
N MET A 179 -9.45 -18.79 0.15
CA MET A 179 -9.60 -20.25 0.08
C MET A 179 -8.25 -20.94 0.34
N PRO A 180 -8.15 -21.94 1.23
CA PRO A 180 -6.94 -22.71 1.42
C PRO A 180 -6.56 -23.47 0.14
N SER A 181 -5.28 -23.81 -0.02
CA SER A 181 -4.81 -24.61 -1.15
C SER A 181 -5.15 -23.99 -2.52
N THR A 182 -5.11 -22.66 -2.63
CA THR A 182 -5.16 -21.94 -3.90
C THR A 182 -4.00 -20.98 -4.00
N TRP A 183 -3.47 -20.76 -5.20
CA TRP A 183 -2.60 -19.62 -5.48
C TRP A 183 -3.34 -18.33 -5.12
N ILE A 184 -2.65 -17.38 -4.50
CA ILE A 184 -3.20 -16.04 -4.28
C ILE A 184 -2.45 -15.08 -5.17
N VAL A 185 -3.16 -14.37 -6.03
CA VAL A 185 -2.59 -13.26 -6.79
C VAL A 185 -3.04 -11.96 -6.16
N ILE A 186 -2.08 -11.15 -5.74
CA ILE A 186 -2.30 -9.76 -5.37
C ILE A 186 -1.97 -8.89 -6.57
N ARG A 187 -2.97 -8.30 -7.21
CA ARG A 187 -2.73 -7.31 -8.26
C ARG A 187 -2.86 -5.91 -7.67
N ILE A 188 -1.86 -5.08 -7.92
CA ILE A 188 -1.85 -3.64 -7.60
C ILE A 188 -1.88 -2.83 -8.89
N ASP A 189 -2.51 -1.65 -8.84
CA ASP A 189 -2.65 -0.74 -9.99
C ASP A 189 -2.49 0.72 -9.55
N GLY A 190 -1.81 1.54 -10.35
CA GLY A 190 -1.59 2.95 -10.09
C GLY A 190 -2.89 3.77 -10.11
N CYS A 191 -3.33 4.25 -8.94
CA CYS A 191 -4.50 5.11 -8.87
C CYS A 191 -4.28 6.46 -9.58
N HIS A 192 -5.08 6.75 -10.61
CA HIS A 192 -5.00 7.97 -11.42
C HIS A 192 -3.62 8.19 -12.06
N PHE A 193 -2.94 7.10 -12.45
CA PHE A 193 -1.56 7.18 -12.92
C PHE A 193 -1.39 7.94 -14.25
N HIS A 194 -2.44 8.10 -15.05
CA HIS A 194 -2.44 9.02 -16.18
C HIS A 194 -2.02 10.43 -15.75
N ARG A 195 -2.69 11.00 -14.73
CA ARG A 195 -2.37 12.31 -14.17
C ARG A 195 -1.00 12.30 -13.49
N PHE A 196 -0.63 11.21 -12.81
CA PHE A 196 0.69 11.08 -12.21
C PHE A 196 1.80 11.18 -13.26
N SER A 197 1.67 10.44 -14.36
CA SER A 197 2.64 10.41 -15.45
C SER A 197 2.74 11.75 -16.19
N GLU A 198 1.63 12.48 -16.33
CA GLU A 198 1.60 13.81 -16.94
C GLU A 198 2.29 14.85 -16.06
N VAL A 199 1.93 14.89 -14.77
CA VAL A 199 2.49 15.85 -13.81
C VAL A 199 4.00 15.63 -13.59
N HIS A 200 4.49 14.40 -13.72
CA HIS A 200 5.90 14.05 -13.60
C HIS A 200 6.61 13.87 -14.96
N GLU A 201 5.96 14.24 -16.06
CA GLU A 201 6.56 14.35 -17.40
C GLU A 201 7.21 13.04 -17.89
N PHE A 202 6.51 11.93 -17.70
CA PHE A 202 6.95 10.62 -18.19
C PHE A 202 6.98 10.59 -19.71
N LYS A 203 8.03 9.96 -20.26
CA LYS A 203 8.16 9.72 -21.69
C LYS A 203 6.98 8.88 -22.20
N LYS A 204 6.56 9.19 -23.42
CA LYS A 204 5.45 8.49 -24.09
C LYS A 204 5.93 7.87 -25.41
N PRO A 205 5.50 6.64 -25.75
CA PRO A 205 4.46 5.85 -25.07
C PRO A 205 4.91 5.22 -23.75
N ASN A 206 6.20 4.93 -23.60
CA ASN A 206 6.76 4.26 -22.41
C ASN A 206 7.91 5.07 -21.80
N ASP A 207 7.99 5.07 -20.47
CA ASP A 207 9.10 5.63 -19.73
C ASP A 207 9.87 4.50 -19.03
N GLU A 208 11.07 4.22 -19.52
CA GLU A 208 11.92 3.14 -19.02
C GLU A 208 12.34 3.34 -17.56
N GLN A 209 12.58 4.57 -17.13
CA GLN A 209 12.95 4.85 -15.73
C GLN A 209 11.77 4.57 -14.81
N ALA A 210 10.55 4.92 -15.23
CA ALA A 210 9.34 4.63 -14.47
C ALA A 210 9.09 3.12 -14.34
N LEU A 211 9.24 2.38 -15.44
CA LEU A 211 9.08 0.91 -15.42
C LEU A 211 10.16 0.24 -14.58
N ASN A 212 11.42 0.69 -14.67
CA ASN A 212 12.50 0.16 -13.83
C ASN A 212 12.30 0.49 -12.34
N LEU A 213 11.72 1.64 -12.00
CA LEU A 213 11.31 1.95 -10.63
C LEU A 213 10.22 0.98 -10.14
N MET A 214 9.20 0.70 -10.96
CA MET A 214 8.18 -0.31 -10.65
C MET A 214 8.81 -1.70 -10.44
N ASN A 215 9.74 -2.10 -11.32
CA ASN A 215 10.47 -3.37 -11.20
C ASN A 215 11.28 -3.44 -9.90
N ALA A 216 12.00 -2.37 -9.54
CA ALA A 216 12.76 -2.32 -8.30
C ALA A 216 11.86 -2.46 -7.05
N CYS A 217 10.66 -1.89 -7.09
CA CYS A 217 9.68 -2.07 -6.02
C CYS A 217 9.18 -3.52 -5.94
N ALA A 218 8.96 -4.17 -7.09
CA ALA A 218 8.53 -5.56 -7.13
C ALA A 218 9.65 -6.54 -6.71
N VAL A 219 10.91 -6.25 -7.03
CA VAL A 219 12.07 -6.98 -6.48
C VAL A 219 12.08 -6.88 -4.97
N ALA A 220 11.89 -5.69 -4.40
CA ALA A 220 11.85 -5.51 -2.94
C ALA A 220 10.69 -6.28 -2.30
N VAL A 221 9.51 -6.32 -2.94
CA VAL A 221 8.39 -7.18 -2.48
C VAL A 221 8.81 -8.64 -2.49
N LEU A 222 9.43 -9.11 -3.58
CA LEU A 222 9.86 -10.50 -3.65
C LEU A 222 10.88 -10.82 -2.55
N GLN A 223 11.84 -9.93 -2.27
CA GLN A 223 12.86 -10.06 -1.21
C GLN A 223 12.24 -10.19 0.19
N ASP A 224 11.33 -9.29 0.55
CA ASP A 224 10.79 -9.20 1.91
C ASP A 224 9.66 -10.22 2.17
N PHE A 225 8.91 -10.59 1.14
CA PHE A 225 7.77 -11.50 1.25
C PHE A 225 8.10 -12.85 0.60
N GLN A 226 8.77 -13.73 1.35
CA GLN A 226 9.27 -15.04 0.89
C GLN A 226 8.18 -15.98 0.33
N ASP A 227 6.92 -15.77 0.69
CA ASP A 227 5.80 -16.55 0.17
C ASP A 227 5.36 -16.11 -1.24
N VAL A 228 5.83 -14.96 -1.72
CA VAL A 228 5.69 -14.52 -3.12
C VAL A 228 6.73 -15.28 -3.96
N VAL A 229 6.28 -15.96 -5.00
CA VAL A 229 7.13 -16.82 -5.85
C VAL A 229 7.35 -16.25 -7.25
N PHE A 230 6.43 -15.42 -7.72
CA PHE A 230 6.47 -14.84 -9.06
C PHE A 230 5.80 -13.47 -9.06
N CYS A 231 6.39 -12.52 -9.78
CA CYS A 231 5.81 -11.21 -10.02
C CYS A 231 5.75 -10.93 -11.52
N TYR A 232 4.67 -10.31 -11.98
CA TYR A 232 4.56 -9.85 -13.36
C TYR A 232 4.07 -8.40 -13.41
N GLY A 233 4.80 -7.52 -14.09
CA GLY A 233 4.53 -6.09 -14.13
C GLY A 233 4.44 -5.52 -15.53
N VAL A 234 3.47 -4.63 -15.73
CA VAL A 234 3.17 -3.95 -17.00
C VAL A 234 2.61 -2.56 -16.69
N SER A 235 3.09 -1.53 -17.40
CA SER A 235 2.61 -0.15 -17.21
C SER A 235 2.72 0.26 -15.73
N ASP A 236 1.60 0.53 -15.09
CA ASP A 236 1.39 0.96 -13.72
C ASP A 236 0.76 -0.14 -12.85
N GLU A 237 0.69 -1.38 -13.35
CA GLU A 237 0.22 -2.55 -12.59
C GLU A 237 1.33 -3.59 -12.32
N TYR A 238 1.17 -4.30 -11.21
CA TYR A 238 1.98 -5.47 -10.85
C TYR A 238 1.11 -6.56 -10.24
N SER A 239 1.37 -7.82 -10.61
CA SER A 239 0.76 -9.01 -10.03
C SER A 239 1.80 -9.76 -9.19
N PHE A 240 1.47 -10.09 -7.95
CA PHE A 240 2.31 -10.88 -7.03
C PHE A 240 1.64 -12.21 -6.75
N VAL A 241 2.28 -13.30 -7.14
CA VAL A 241 1.78 -14.67 -6.96
C VAL A 241 2.35 -15.25 -5.67
N PHE A 242 1.47 -15.58 -4.72
CA PHE A 242 1.84 -16.29 -3.51
C PHE A 242 1.67 -17.79 -3.68
N LYS A 243 2.59 -18.57 -3.09
CA LYS A 243 2.51 -20.03 -3.05
C LYS A 243 1.18 -20.51 -2.47
N LYS A 244 0.68 -21.61 -3.00
CA LYS A 244 -0.63 -22.18 -2.69
C LYS A 244 -0.85 -22.46 -1.20
N GLU A 245 0.21 -22.91 -0.51
CA GLU A 245 0.24 -23.33 0.89
C GLU A 245 0.45 -22.16 1.86
N THR A 246 0.57 -20.92 1.38
CA THR A 246 0.87 -19.77 2.23
C THR A 246 -0.13 -19.66 3.40
N LEU A 247 0.43 -19.45 4.59
CA LEU A 247 -0.30 -19.07 5.81
C LEU A 247 -0.08 -17.60 6.15
N PHE A 248 0.51 -16.83 5.23
CA PHE A 248 0.81 -15.41 5.40
C PHE A 248 -0.44 -14.65 5.83
N TYR A 249 -0.36 -13.96 6.97
CA TYR A 249 -1.49 -13.34 7.68
C TYR A 249 -2.76 -14.19 7.76
N GLN A 250 -2.62 -15.51 7.96
CA GLN A 250 -3.73 -16.44 8.02
C GLN A 250 -4.67 -16.35 6.80
N ARG A 251 -4.12 -15.97 5.64
CA ARG A 251 -4.85 -15.76 4.39
C ARG A 251 -5.93 -14.67 4.47
N GLN A 252 -5.83 -13.73 5.41
CA GLN A 252 -6.75 -12.59 5.52
C GLN A 252 -6.50 -11.61 4.36
N ALA A 253 -7.47 -11.50 3.45
CA ALA A 253 -7.29 -10.75 2.21
C ALA A 253 -6.91 -9.27 2.46
N SER A 254 -7.55 -8.62 3.43
CA SER A 254 -7.27 -7.21 3.73
C SER A 254 -5.86 -7.00 4.27
N ASP A 255 -5.39 -7.87 5.17
CA ASP A 255 -4.04 -7.79 5.76
C ASP A 255 -2.97 -8.01 4.68
N ILE A 256 -3.15 -8.98 3.78
CA ILE A 256 -2.20 -9.25 2.69
C ILE A 256 -2.18 -8.09 1.68
N VAL A 257 -3.34 -7.69 1.16
CA VAL A 257 -3.44 -6.64 0.13
C VAL A 257 -2.86 -5.32 0.65
N SER A 258 -3.29 -4.86 1.83
CA SER A 258 -2.83 -3.60 2.40
C SER A 258 -1.32 -3.61 2.68
N THR A 259 -0.77 -4.74 3.11
CA THR A 259 0.67 -4.89 3.36
C THR A 259 1.46 -4.75 2.07
N ILE A 260 1.10 -5.49 1.01
CA ILE A 260 1.79 -5.43 -0.28
C ILE A 260 1.67 -4.05 -0.91
N VAL A 261 0.46 -3.47 -0.94
CA VAL A 261 0.22 -2.13 -1.50
C VAL A 261 1.02 -1.06 -0.76
N SER A 262 0.99 -1.06 0.57
CA SER A 262 1.70 -0.05 1.36
C SER A 262 3.21 -0.18 1.29
N PHE A 263 3.73 -1.41 1.31
CA PHE A 263 5.15 -1.67 1.13
C PHE A 263 5.62 -1.20 -0.26
N PHE A 264 4.92 -1.61 -1.32
CA PHE A 264 5.24 -1.21 -2.69
C PHE A 264 5.20 0.32 -2.85
N SER A 265 4.16 0.97 -2.31
CA SER A 265 4.03 2.43 -2.32
C SER A 265 5.18 3.12 -1.59
N SER A 266 5.62 2.58 -0.45
CA SER A 266 6.75 3.10 0.31
C SER A 266 8.05 2.98 -0.49
N MET A 267 8.30 1.81 -1.08
CA MET A 267 9.47 1.58 -1.92
C MET A 267 9.50 2.49 -3.15
N TYR A 268 8.36 2.73 -3.78
CA TYR A 268 8.27 3.63 -4.93
C TYR A 268 8.73 5.04 -4.57
N VAL A 269 8.31 5.54 -3.39
CA VAL A 269 8.73 6.87 -2.91
C VAL A 269 10.21 6.88 -2.51
N MET A 270 10.66 5.87 -1.76
CA MET A 270 12.04 5.80 -1.27
C MET A 270 13.05 5.71 -2.42
N ASN A 271 12.73 4.94 -3.46
CA ASN A 271 13.60 4.74 -4.61
C ASN A 271 13.46 5.85 -5.67
N TRP A 272 12.47 6.74 -5.57
CA TRP A 272 12.21 7.76 -6.60
C TRP A 272 13.48 8.52 -7.04
N LYS A 273 14.26 9.03 -6.07
CA LYS A 273 15.46 9.83 -6.37
C LYS A 273 16.59 9.03 -7.02
N ALA A 274 16.63 7.70 -6.83
CA ALA A 274 17.60 6.85 -7.50
C ALA A 274 17.31 6.71 -9.00
N PHE A 275 16.04 6.72 -9.39
CA PHE A 275 15.62 6.60 -10.80
C PHE A 275 15.40 7.97 -11.48
N PHE A 276 15.04 8.98 -10.70
CA PHE A 276 14.76 10.34 -11.15
C PHE A 276 15.52 11.38 -10.29
N PRO A 277 16.85 11.49 -10.43
CA PRO A 277 17.66 12.39 -9.60
C PRO A 277 17.23 13.86 -9.75
N GLU A 278 16.96 14.27 -10.99
CA GLU A 278 16.62 15.65 -11.36
C GLU A 278 15.13 15.98 -11.24
N ARG A 279 14.25 14.98 -11.06
CA ARG A 279 12.80 15.23 -10.93
C ARG A 279 12.39 15.12 -9.47
N GLU A 280 11.65 16.11 -9.00
CA GLU A 280 11.01 16.02 -7.69
C GLU A 280 9.69 15.25 -7.77
N LEU A 281 9.43 14.47 -6.72
CA LEU A 281 8.14 13.82 -6.55
C LEU A 281 7.14 14.87 -6.05
N LYS A 282 6.31 15.39 -6.94
CA LYS A 282 5.39 16.51 -6.66
C LYS A 282 4.28 16.13 -5.67
N TYR A 283 3.84 14.87 -5.70
CA TYR A 283 2.92 14.29 -4.71
C TYR A 283 3.12 12.78 -4.62
N PRO A 284 2.83 12.15 -3.46
CA PRO A 284 3.00 10.70 -3.30
C PRO A 284 2.07 9.94 -4.25
N PRO A 285 2.55 8.86 -4.90
CA PRO A 285 1.69 7.96 -5.65
C PRO A 285 0.76 7.20 -4.71
N SER A 286 -0.29 6.62 -5.29
CA SER A 286 -1.21 5.73 -4.61
C SER A 286 -1.50 4.55 -5.52
N PHE A 287 -1.65 3.37 -4.92
CA PHE A 287 -1.97 2.15 -5.64
C PHE A 287 -3.23 1.52 -5.04
N ASP A 288 -4.08 0.95 -5.88
CA ASP A 288 -5.14 0.03 -5.45
C ASP A 288 -4.56 -1.38 -5.30
N GLY A 289 -5.35 -2.28 -4.72
CA GLY A 289 -4.96 -3.68 -4.65
C GLY A 289 -6.15 -4.60 -4.52
N ARG A 290 -6.05 -5.79 -5.10
CA ARG A 290 -7.05 -6.85 -4.98
C ARG A 290 -6.41 -8.23 -4.87
N ALA A 291 -7.06 -9.13 -4.15
CA ALA A 291 -6.67 -10.54 -4.05
C ALA A 291 -7.61 -11.41 -4.87
N VAL A 292 -7.06 -12.33 -5.66
CA VAL A 292 -7.79 -13.35 -6.42
C VAL A 292 -7.19 -14.72 -6.15
N CYS A 293 -8.04 -15.74 -5.99
CA CYS A 293 -7.61 -17.12 -5.79
C CYS A 293 -7.67 -17.91 -7.09
N TYR A 294 -6.59 -18.62 -7.44
CA TYR A 294 -6.54 -19.52 -8.58
C TYR A 294 -6.31 -20.96 -8.10
N PRO A 295 -7.20 -21.91 -8.39
CA PRO A 295 -7.17 -23.24 -7.77
C PRO A 295 -6.18 -24.21 -8.44
N SER A 296 -5.70 -23.91 -9.65
CA SER A 296 -4.73 -24.74 -10.37
C SER A 296 -3.66 -23.90 -11.05
N CYS A 297 -2.51 -24.52 -11.36
CA CYS A 297 -1.42 -23.89 -12.09
C CYS A 297 -1.85 -23.50 -13.52
N GLU A 298 -2.74 -24.26 -14.15
CA GLU A 298 -3.30 -23.95 -15.47
C GLU A 298 -4.06 -22.61 -15.46
N ILE A 299 -5.00 -22.42 -14.52
CA ILE A 299 -5.79 -21.18 -14.46
C ILE A 299 -4.92 -19.99 -14.03
N LEU A 300 -3.92 -20.21 -13.18
CA LEU A 300 -2.92 -19.17 -12.86
C LEU A 300 -2.13 -18.75 -14.11
N ARG A 301 -1.71 -19.70 -14.94
CA ARG A 301 -0.99 -19.42 -16.18
C ARG A 301 -1.88 -18.69 -17.19
N ASP A 302 -3.16 -19.06 -17.29
CA ASP A 302 -4.13 -18.34 -18.12
C ASP A 302 -4.29 -16.88 -17.67
N TYR A 303 -4.31 -16.63 -16.35
CA TYR A 303 -4.32 -15.27 -15.82
C TYR A 303 -3.07 -14.49 -16.23
N LEU A 304 -1.88 -15.07 -16.06
CA LEU A 304 -0.62 -14.40 -16.41
C LEU A 304 -0.50 -14.17 -17.92
N ALA A 305 -0.91 -15.14 -18.74
CA ALA A 305 -1.00 -15.01 -20.18
C ALA A 305 -1.96 -13.87 -20.57
N TRP A 306 -3.13 -13.79 -19.93
CA TRP A 306 -4.07 -12.69 -20.15
C TRP A 306 -3.45 -11.33 -19.85
N ARG A 307 -2.67 -11.19 -18.77
CA ARG A 307 -1.95 -9.93 -18.46
C ARG A 307 -0.88 -9.61 -19.52
N GLN A 308 -0.15 -10.59 -20.03
CA GLN A 308 0.85 -10.35 -21.07
C GLN A 308 0.26 -10.04 -22.45
N VAL A 309 -0.88 -10.64 -22.80
CA VAL A 309 -1.62 -10.27 -24.01
C VAL A 309 -2.13 -8.82 -23.90
N ASP A 310 -2.65 -8.43 -22.73
CA ASP A 310 -3.09 -7.05 -22.46
C ASP A 310 -1.92 -6.05 -22.58
N CYS A 311 -0.73 -6.43 -22.11
CA CYS A 311 0.51 -5.66 -22.31
C CYS A 311 0.78 -5.40 -23.80
N HIS A 312 0.78 -6.46 -24.61
CA HIS A 312 1.05 -6.37 -26.04
C HIS A 312 0.06 -5.43 -26.74
N ILE A 313 -1.25 -5.64 -26.51
CA ILE A 313 -2.33 -4.86 -27.11
C ILE A 313 -2.20 -3.38 -26.72
N ASN A 314 -2.03 -3.08 -25.43
CA ASN A 314 -1.96 -1.71 -24.94
C ASN A 314 -0.68 -1.01 -25.40
N ASN A 315 0.47 -1.69 -25.40
CA ASN A 315 1.71 -1.11 -25.87
C ASN A 315 1.68 -0.82 -27.38
N GLN A 316 1.12 -1.73 -28.19
CA GLN A 316 0.97 -1.52 -29.64
C GLN A 316 0.07 -0.30 -29.90
N TYR A 317 -1.11 -0.27 -29.27
CA TYR A 317 -2.03 0.86 -29.39
C TYR A 317 -1.39 2.19 -28.95
N ASN A 318 -0.76 2.22 -27.77
CA ASN A 318 -0.14 3.44 -27.23
C ASN A 318 1.02 3.92 -28.10
N THR A 319 1.79 3.01 -28.69
CA THR A 319 2.89 3.38 -29.59
C THR A 319 2.35 4.06 -30.85
N CYS A 320 1.32 3.49 -31.49
CA CYS A 320 0.66 4.13 -32.63
C CYS A 320 0.06 5.48 -32.24
N PHE A 321 -0.64 5.53 -31.09
CA PHE A 321 -1.31 6.72 -30.60
C PHE A 321 -0.32 7.87 -30.41
N TRP A 322 0.80 7.62 -29.74
CA TRP A 322 1.80 8.65 -29.49
C TRP A 322 2.65 8.97 -30.72
N ALA A 323 2.84 8.04 -31.67
CA ALA A 323 3.43 8.36 -32.97
C ALA A 323 2.57 9.38 -33.74
N LEU A 324 1.26 9.16 -33.80
CA LEU A 324 0.29 10.09 -34.40
C LEU A 324 0.28 11.46 -33.69
N VAL A 325 0.27 11.48 -32.35
CA VAL A 325 0.31 12.75 -31.60
C VAL A 325 1.62 13.50 -31.86
N LYS A 326 2.76 12.79 -31.90
CA LYS A 326 4.07 13.40 -32.22
C LYS A 326 4.19 13.87 -33.66
N SER A 327 3.38 13.33 -34.58
CA SER A 327 3.28 13.82 -35.95
C SER A 327 2.45 15.10 -36.09
N GLY A 328 2.00 15.69 -34.97
CA GLY A 328 1.23 16.94 -34.94
C GLY A 328 -0.29 16.75 -34.87
N LYS A 329 -0.81 15.51 -34.82
CA LYS A 329 -2.25 15.28 -34.66
C LYS A 329 -2.71 15.57 -33.23
N GLN A 330 -3.94 16.01 -33.08
CA GLN A 330 -4.57 16.14 -31.78
C GLN A 330 -4.87 14.76 -31.17
N LYS A 331 -4.94 14.68 -29.83
CA LYS A 331 -5.26 13.41 -29.13
C LYS A 331 -6.58 12.79 -29.60
N SER A 332 -7.60 13.61 -29.86
CA SER A 332 -8.91 13.15 -30.39
C SER A 332 -8.80 12.58 -31.80
N GLU A 333 -8.01 13.21 -32.67
CA GLU A 333 -7.78 12.75 -34.04
C GLU A 333 -7.00 11.43 -34.05
N ALA A 334 -5.99 11.29 -33.19
CA ALA A 334 -5.24 10.06 -33.04
C ALA A 334 -6.12 8.91 -32.53
N GLN A 335 -7.01 9.17 -31.55
CA GLN A 335 -8.00 8.18 -31.11
C GLN A 335 -8.94 7.77 -32.24
N HIS A 336 -9.41 8.73 -33.03
CA HIS A 336 -10.31 8.44 -34.14
C HIS A 336 -9.63 7.61 -35.23
N ALA A 337 -8.38 7.91 -35.57
CA ALA A 337 -7.60 7.18 -36.56
C ALA A 337 -7.34 5.72 -36.17
N LEU A 338 -7.24 5.43 -34.87
CA LEU A 338 -7.01 4.06 -34.38
C LEU A 338 -8.30 3.27 -34.12
N LYS A 339 -9.46 3.93 -34.18
CA LYS A 339 -10.76 3.29 -33.90
C LYS A 339 -11.07 2.23 -34.96
N GLY A 340 -11.32 1.00 -34.52
CA GLY A 340 -11.67 -0.13 -35.40
C GLY A 340 -10.47 -0.79 -36.10
N THR A 341 -9.24 -0.31 -35.87
CA THR A 341 -8.03 -0.90 -36.46
C THR A 341 -7.72 -2.26 -35.84
N GLN A 342 -7.27 -3.20 -36.66
CA GLN A 342 -6.75 -4.50 -36.27
C GLN A 342 -5.26 -4.41 -35.91
N SER A 343 -4.64 -5.53 -35.51
CA SER A 343 -3.21 -5.54 -35.15
C SER A 343 -2.31 -5.27 -36.36
N GLN A 344 -2.62 -5.83 -37.54
CA GLN A 344 -1.84 -5.60 -38.76
C GLN A 344 -1.86 -4.13 -39.19
N ASP A 345 -3.02 -3.48 -39.16
CA ASP A 345 -3.15 -2.04 -39.47
C ASP A 345 -2.23 -1.18 -38.58
N LYS A 346 -2.05 -1.58 -37.32
CA LYS A 346 -1.16 -0.89 -36.37
C LYS A 346 0.32 -1.12 -36.71
N TYR A 347 0.71 -2.32 -37.14
CA TYR A 347 2.07 -2.58 -37.64
C TYR A 347 2.38 -1.73 -38.87
N ASP A 348 1.46 -1.71 -39.84
CA ASP A 348 1.63 -0.95 -41.07
C ASP A 348 1.71 0.56 -40.79
N LEU A 349 0.89 1.05 -39.84
CA LEU A 349 0.96 2.44 -39.39
C LEU A 349 2.29 2.77 -38.70
N LEU A 350 2.80 1.90 -37.83
CA LEU A 350 4.09 2.11 -37.18
C LEU A 350 5.24 2.11 -38.19
N ALA A 351 5.18 1.24 -39.20
CA ALA A 351 6.15 1.20 -40.28
C ALA A 351 6.18 2.51 -41.08
N GLN A 352 5.03 3.18 -41.29
CA GLN A 352 4.98 4.52 -41.92
C GLN A 352 5.72 5.59 -41.10
N PHE A 353 5.82 5.42 -39.78
CA PHE A 353 6.61 6.27 -38.90
C PHE A 353 8.07 5.79 -38.73
N GLY A 354 8.49 4.76 -39.48
CA GLY A 354 9.82 4.16 -39.36
C GLY A 354 10.03 3.41 -38.04
N ILE A 355 8.95 2.98 -37.37
CA ILE A 355 8.99 2.25 -36.10
C ILE A 355 8.78 0.77 -36.38
N GLU A 356 9.83 -0.03 -36.20
CA GLU A 356 9.72 -1.49 -36.18
C GLU A 356 9.29 -1.95 -34.78
N TYR A 357 8.02 -2.34 -34.61
CA TYR A 357 7.48 -2.70 -33.30
C TYR A 357 8.24 -3.88 -32.68
N SER A 358 8.57 -4.93 -33.44
CA SER A 358 9.35 -6.08 -32.99
C SER A 358 10.73 -5.71 -32.43
N ALA A 359 11.34 -4.64 -32.92
CA ALA A 359 12.63 -4.15 -32.45
C ALA A 359 12.54 -3.28 -31.18
N LEU A 360 11.33 -2.92 -30.72
CA LEU A 360 11.17 -2.24 -29.43
C LEU A 360 11.67 -3.12 -28.29
N LYS A 361 12.17 -2.48 -27.22
CA LYS A 361 12.65 -3.16 -26.01
C LYS A 361 11.62 -4.18 -25.52
N ALA A 362 12.09 -5.39 -25.21
CA ALA A 362 11.23 -6.49 -24.77
C ALA A 362 10.38 -6.11 -23.56
N MET A 363 10.92 -5.35 -22.61
CA MET A 363 10.18 -4.84 -21.44
C MET A 363 8.89 -4.08 -21.81
N PHE A 364 8.89 -3.33 -22.92
CA PHE A 364 7.71 -2.59 -23.35
C PHE A 364 6.66 -3.51 -24.00
N ARG A 365 7.10 -4.60 -24.64
CA ARG A 365 6.24 -5.51 -25.41
C ARG A 365 5.70 -6.67 -24.60
N LEU A 366 6.49 -7.14 -23.63
CA LEU A 366 6.27 -8.38 -22.89
C LEU A 366 6.10 -8.13 -21.39
N GLY A 367 6.39 -6.92 -20.89
CA GLY A 367 6.40 -6.62 -19.47
C GLY A 367 7.66 -7.15 -18.77
N SER A 368 7.58 -7.25 -17.44
CA SER A 368 8.67 -7.73 -16.58
C SER A 368 8.20 -8.92 -15.75
N SER A 369 8.88 -10.05 -15.88
CA SER A 369 8.72 -11.24 -15.06
C SER A 369 9.83 -11.27 -14.01
N ILE A 370 9.48 -11.38 -12.74
CA ILE A 370 10.44 -11.37 -11.63
C ILE A 370 10.22 -12.60 -10.76
N PHE A 371 11.27 -13.37 -10.54
CA PHE A 371 11.20 -14.61 -9.77
C PHE A 371 12.56 -14.98 -9.18
N ARG A 372 12.54 -15.94 -8.25
CA ARG A 372 13.75 -16.47 -7.63
C ARG A 372 14.32 -17.59 -8.49
N GLU A 373 15.62 -17.54 -8.76
CA GLU A 373 16.33 -18.66 -9.35
C GLU A 373 16.65 -19.70 -8.25
N PRO A 374 16.37 -21.00 -8.48
CA PRO A 374 16.88 -22.05 -7.62
C PRO A 374 18.41 -21.96 -7.53
N THR A 375 18.96 -22.09 -6.34
CA THR A 375 20.42 -22.14 -6.20
C THR A 375 20.97 -23.38 -6.91
N GLY A 376 21.64 -23.18 -8.03
CA GLY A 376 22.47 -24.20 -8.65
C GLY A 376 23.71 -24.43 -7.79
N ILE A 377 24.04 -25.70 -7.52
CA ILE A 377 25.40 -26.07 -7.13
C ILE A 377 26.26 -25.81 -8.38
N TYR A 378 27.03 -24.73 -8.39
CA TYR A 378 28.03 -24.55 -9.45
C TYR A 378 29.15 -25.58 -9.23
N ASP A 379 29.52 -26.32 -10.28
CA ASP A 379 30.53 -27.40 -10.31
C ASP A 379 31.98 -26.98 -9.97
N ASN A 380 32.19 -25.77 -9.44
CA ASN A 380 33.51 -25.19 -9.16
C ASN A 380 33.80 -24.95 -7.68
N GLY A 381 33.16 -25.67 -6.76
CA GLY A 381 33.57 -25.72 -5.34
C GLY A 381 33.56 -24.39 -4.58
N ALA A 382 33.04 -23.31 -5.17
CA ALA A 382 32.83 -22.04 -4.52
C ALA A 382 31.43 -22.05 -3.90
N THR A 383 31.37 -22.13 -2.57
CA THR A 383 30.15 -21.90 -1.81
C THR A 383 29.63 -20.50 -2.11
N ALA A 384 28.48 -20.43 -2.80
CA ALA A 384 27.76 -19.17 -2.96
C ALA A 384 27.45 -18.61 -1.56
N GLU A 385 27.84 -17.36 -1.32
CA GLU A 385 27.45 -16.63 -0.13
C GLU A 385 25.91 -16.52 -0.13
N THR A 386 25.28 -17.20 0.83
CA THR A 386 23.83 -17.29 1.12
C THR A 386 22.94 -18.04 0.11
N PRO A 387 22.29 -19.15 0.52
CA PRO A 387 21.31 -19.85 -0.31
C PRO A 387 20.00 -19.04 -0.47
N GLY A 388 19.53 -18.81 -1.70
CA GLY A 388 18.13 -18.43 -1.98
C GLY A 388 17.82 -16.99 -2.44
N ASN A 389 18.82 -16.17 -2.77
CA ASN A 389 18.62 -14.73 -3.00
C ASN A 389 18.84 -14.19 -4.43
N ASN A 390 19.13 -15.02 -5.43
CA ASN A 390 19.22 -14.54 -6.81
C ASN A 390 17.81 -14.30 -7.37
N ILE A 391 17.44 -13.01 -7.45
CA ILE A 391 16.20 -12.57 -8.09
C ILE A 391 16.52 -12.19 -9.53
N LEU A 392 15.84 -12.84 -10.46
CA LEU A 392 15.95 -12.55 -11.89
C LEU A 392 14.83 -11.60 -12.32
N ILE A 393 15.15 -10.72 -13.27
CA ILE A 393 14.19 -9.93 -14.01
C ILE A 393 14.32 -10.31 -15.47
N GLU A 394 13.28 -10.90 -16.03
CA GLU A 394 13.23 -11.28 -17.43
C GLU A 394 12.12 -10.54 -18.19
N HIS A 395 12.35 -10.35 -19.47
CA HIS A 395 11.39 -9.75 -20.41
C HIS A 395 11.11 -10.75 -21.53
N CYS A 396 10.45 -11.85 -21.16
CA CYS A 396 10.24 -13.02 -22.01
C CYS A 396 8.75 -13.35 -22.17
N ASP A 397 8.44 -14.21 -23.14
CA ASP A 397 7.09 -14.74 -23.33
C ASP A 397 6.79 -15.77 -22.22
N ILE A 398 5.78 -15.49 -21.41
CA ILE A 398 5.31 -16.37 -20.32
C ILE A 398 3.99 -17.08 -20.69
N ILE A 399 3.49 -16.91 -21.91
CA ILE A 399 2.34 -17.63 -22.45
C ILE A 399 2.78 -19.04 -22.85
N GLU A 400 3.91 -19.14 -23.55
CA GLU A 400 4.42 -20.41 -24.04
C GLU A 400 4.87 -21.36 -22.91
N GLN A 401 4.76 -22.67 -23.15
CA GLN A 401 5.22 -23.69 -22.19
C GLN A 401 6.74 -23.66 -21.97
N GLY A 402 7.51 -23.11 -22.90
CA GLY A 402 8.98 -23.09 -22.83
C GLY A 402 9.48 -22.42 -21.55
N PHE A 403 8.92 -21.25 -21.22
CA PHE A 403 9.25 -20.51 -20.00
C PHE A 403 9.01 -21.35 -18.73
N TRP A 404 7.80 -21.89 -18.59
CA TRP A 404 7.42 -22.67 -17.40
C TRP A 404 8.22 -23.97 -17.26
N LYS A 405 8.64 -24.59 -18.37
CA LYS A 405 9.52 -25.77 -18.35
C LYS A 405 10.97 -25.43 -17.98
N ALA A 406 11.43 -24.24 -18.35
CA ALA A 406 12.76 -23.75 -17.96
C ALA A 406 12.82 -23.37 -16.47
N HIS A 407 11.69 -22.98 -15.88
CA HIS A 407 11.60 -22.54 -14.50
C HIS A 407 10.52 -23.30 -13.69
N PRO A 408 10.65 -24.63 -13.53
CA PRO A 408 9.63 -25.46 -12.89
C PRO A 408 9.37 -25.05 -11.42
N SER A 409 10.43 -24.61 -10.72
CA SER A 409 10.38 -24.18 -9.32
C SER A 409 9.43 -23.02 -9.01
N ILE A 410 8.95 -22.29 -10.02
CA ILE A 410 7.99 -21.19 -9.82
C ILE A 410 6.60 -21.74 -9.41
N LEU A 411 6.21 -22.88 -9.97
CA LEU A 411 4.87 -23.44 -9.82
C LEU A 411 4.84 -24.80 -9.10
N ASP A 412 6.00 -25.30 -8.67
CA ASP A 412 6.19 -26.56 -7.93
C ASP A 412 5.83 -26.47 -6.45
#